data_AF-A0A0S7WMW2-F1
#
_entry.id   AF-A0A0S7WMW2-F1
#
_cell.length_a   1.000
_cell.length_b   1.000
_cell.length_c   1.000
_cell.angle_alpha   90.00
_cell.angle_beta   90.00
_cell.angle_gamma   90.00
#
_symmetry.space_group_name_H-M   'P 1'
#
loop_
_entity.id
_entity.type
_entity.pdbx_description
1 polymer ?
#
loop_
_entity_poly.entity_id
_entity_poly.type
_entity_poly.pdbx_seq_one_letter_code
_entity_poly.pdbx_strand_id
1 'polypeptide(L)'
;MKAIRILGLAVVGTAAVLLLSVSPASAQPVAGAYYAGEITGCSEPPCGSVHFTVSGDASKVQGFTASYVPGEGPLGEGCLFQGPQQYPFDLDIEEDDSFGPGLDFFEVSGSFLSEGNAEGTLRLAMVDCDTGVLPWTAVVSSPPVGGIAELPDVSDSSARNYVALAGLAAAALVALTTGAWHARRRRLG
;
A
#
# COMPACT_ATOMS: atom_id res chain seq x y z
N MET A 1 -4.68 -63.29 42.09
CA MET A 1 -5.83 -62.38 41.88
C MET A 1 -5.29 -61.12 41.19
N LYS A 2 -5.82 -60.81 40.00
CA LYS A 2 -5.38 -59.71 39.11
C LYS A 2 -6.13 -58.43 39.51
N ALA A 3 -5.41 -57.31 39.66
CA ALA A 3 -5.99 -55.97 39.70
C ALA A 3 -5.36 -55.14 38.58
N ILE A 4 -6.18 -54.82 37.58
CA ILE A 4 -5.85 -54.10 36.36
C ILE A 4 -5.90 -52.59 36.69
N ARG A 5 -4.77 -51.89 36.49
CA ARG A 5 -4.72 -50.43 36.53
C ARG A 5 -5.20 -49.88 35.19
N ILE A 6 -6.38 -49.26 35.16
CA ILE A 6 -6.87 -48.52 34.00
C ILE A 6 -6.41 -47.06 34.19
N LEU A 7 -5.31 -46.69 33.54
CA LEU A 7 -4.93 -45.29 33.33
C LEU A 7 -5.79 -44.77 32.15
N GLY A 8 -6.83 -44.01 32.46
CA GLY A 8 -7.62 -43.29 31.46
C GLY A 8 -6.84 -42.07 30.97
N LEU A 9 -6.35 -42.14 29.73
CA LEU A 9 -5.70 -41.03 29.03
C LEU A 9 -6.78 -40.08 28.51
N ALA A 10 -6.98 -38.95 29.17
CA ALA A 10 -7.85 -37.89 28.68
C ALA A 10 -7.13 -37.14 27.54
N VAL A 11 -7.50 -37.44 26.30
CA VAL A 11 -7.07 -36.67 25.13
C VAL A 11 -7.90 -35.37 25.10
N VAL A 12 -7.31 -34.29 25.61
CA VAL A 12 -7.87 -32.94 25.48
C VAL A 12 -7.71 -32.52 24.03
N GLY A 13 -8.80 -32.60 23.26
CA GLY A 13 -8.86 -32.14 21.88
C GLY A 13 -8.81 -30.62 21.82
N THR A 14 -7.63 -30.06 21.57
CA THR A 14 -7.44 -28.65 21.25
C THR A 14 -7.94 -28.41 19.83
N ALA A 15 -9.24 -28.13 19.69
CA ALA A 15 -9.78 -27.59 18.45
C ALA A 15 -9.25 -26.16 18.28
N ALA A 16 -8.11 -26.03 17.62
CA ALA A 16 -7.60 -24.74 17.16
C ALA A 16 -8.57 -24.19 16.12
N VAL A 17 -9.46 -23.31 16.55
CA VAL A 17 -10.27 -22.47 15.66
C VAL A 17 -9.28 -21.54 14.96
N LEU A 18 -8.80 -21.96 13.78
CA LEU A 18 -8.16 -21.08 12.82
C LEU A 18 -9.25 -20.12 12.31
N LEU A 19 -9.42 -19.01 13.03
CA LEU A 19 -10.00 -17.80 12.47
C LEU A 19 -9.08 -17.41 11.32
N LEU A 20 -9.49 -17.74 10.09
CA LEU A 20 -8.95 -17.14 8.88
C LEU A 20 -9.26 -15.65 8.97
N SER A 21 -8.37 -14.91 9.63
CA SER A 21 -8.26 -13.47 9.52
C SER A 21 -7.89 -13.20 8.07
N VAL A 22 -8.91 -13.08 7.22
CA VAL A 22 -8.76 -12.47 5.91
C VAL A 22 -8.38 -11.04 6.21
N SER A 23 -7.08 -10.75 6.25
CA SER A 23 -6.62 -9.38 6.23
C SER A 23 -7.30 -8.74 5.03
N PRO A 24 -8.04 -7.63 5.20
CA PRO A 24 -8.45 -6.86 4.03
C PRO A 24 -7.17 -6.64 3.23
N ALA A 25 -7.19 -7.04 1.96
CA ALA A 25 -6.08 -6.73 1.07
C ALA A 25 -5.95 -5.21 1.13
N SER A 26 -4.93 -4.70 1.83
CA SER A 26 -4.74 -3.27 1.93
C SER A 26 -4.46 -2.78 0.52
N ALA A 27 -5.13 -1.71 0.15
CA ALA A 27 -5.09 -1.15 -1.19
C ALA A 27 -3.77 -0.38 -1.36
N GLN A 28 -2.67 -1.11 -1.49
CA GLN A 28 -1.35 -0.51 -1.40
C GLN A 28 -1.06 0.36 -2.62
N PRO A 29 -0.50 1.56 -2.42
CA PRO A 29 0.10 2.33 -3.50
C PRO A 29 1.19 1.52 -4.22
N VAL A 30 1.24 1.62 -5.55
CA VAL A 30 2.28 0.94 -6.33
C VAL A 30 3.54 1.79 -6.31
N ALA A 31 4.53 1.34 -5.54
CA ALA A 31 5.85 1.96 -5.42
C ALA A 31 6.46 2.32 -6.80
N GLY A 32 6.90 3.57 -6.96
CA GLY A 32 7.54 4.06 -8.18
C GLY A 32 6.60 4.22 -9.39
N ALA A 33 5.30 3.95 -9.25
CA ALA A 33 4.37 4.01 -10.37
C ALA A 33 3.94 5.45 -10.69
N TYR A 34 3.65 5.68 -11.98
CA TYR A 34 3.05 6.91 -12.47
C TYR A 34 1.54 6.74 -12.62
N TYR A 35 0.79 7.61 -11.94
CA TYR A 35 -0.66 7.68 -11.96
C TYR A 35 -1.10 8.84 -12.85
N ALA A 36 -2.10 8.60 -13.70
CA ALA A 36 -2.73 9.60 -14.53
C ALA A 36 -4.25 9.42 -14.51
N GLY A 37 -4.97 10.53 -14.58
CA GLY A 37 -6.38 10.54 -14.24
C GLY A 37 -7.13 11.76 -14.72
N GLU A 38 -8.43 11.76 -14.45
CA GLU A 38 -9.36 12.80 -14.86
C GLU A 38 -10.03 13.42 -13.63
N ILE A 39 -10.25 14.72 -13.71
CA ILE A 39 -11.08 15.47 -12.77
C ILE A 39 -12.54 15.31 -13.24
N THR A 40 -13.47 15.30 -12.30
CA THR A 40 -14.91 15.16 -12.57
C THR A 40 -15.69 16.19 -11.75
N GLY A 41 -17.01 16.26 -11.93
CA GLY A 41 -17.88 17.13 -11.13
C GLY A 41 -17.88 18.61 -11.50
N CYS A 42 -17.21 19.01 -12.58
CA CYS A 42 -17.31 20.36 -13.13
C CYS A 42 -18.62 20.58 -13.91
N SER A 43 -19.00 21.84 -14.12
CA SER A 43 -20.20 22.25 -14.85
C SER A 43 -20.15 21.92 -16.35
N GLU A 44 -18.97 22.01 -16.97
CA GLU A 44 -18.76 21.73 -18.39
C GLU A 44 -17.53 20.82 -18.61
N PRO A 45 -17.71 19.55 -19.03
CA PRO A 45 -16.59 18.66 -19.33
C PRO A 45 -15.87 19.05 -20.63
N PRO A 46 -14.54 18.79 -20.74
CA PRO A 46 -13.70 18.06 -19.78
C PRO A 46 -13.27 18.91 -18.57
N CYS A 47 -13.21 18.30 -17.38
CA CYS A 47 -12.86 19.02 -16.14
C CYS A 47 -11.35 19.13 -15.87
N GLY A 48 -10.53 18.65 -16.80
CA GLY A 48 -9.09 18.60 -16.66
C GLY A 48 -8.58 17.24 -16.17
N SER A 49 -7.25 17.16 -16.07
CA SER A 49 -6.53 15.91 -15.78
C SER A 49 -5.64 16.06 -14.56
N VAL A 50 -5.38 14.97 -13.85
CA VAL A 50 -4.38 14.88 -12.78
C VAL A 50 -3.30 13.87 -13.13
N HIS A 51 -2.08 14.11 -12.66
CA HIS A 51 -1.02 13.11 -12.70
C HIS A 51 -0.04 13.29 -11.54
N PHE A 52 0.55 12.17 -11.09
CA PHE A 52 1.53 12.15 -10.01
C PHE A 52 2.34 10.84 -10.06
N THR A 53 3.43 10.80 -9.31
CA THR A 53 4.24 9.59 -9.13
C THR A 53 4.23 9.20 -7.66
N VAL A 54 4.20 7.90 -7.36
CA VAL A 54 4.40 7.39 -6.00
C VAL A 54 5.89 7.12 -5.79
N SER A 55 6.45 7.50 -4.64
CA SER A 55 7.86 7.24 -4.32
C SER A 55 8.20 5.74 -4.34
N GLY A 56 9.48 5.39 -4.49
CA GLY A 56 9.93 3.99 -4.60
C GLY A 56 9.73 3.15 -3.32
N ASP A 57 9.54 3.80 -2.17
CA ASP A 57 9.18 3.19 -0.89
C ASP A 57 7.67 3.26 -0.58
N ALA A 58 6.88 3.79 -1.53
CA ALA A 58 5.45 4.00 -1.40
C ALA A 58 5.01 4.87 -0.20
N SER A 59 5.89 5.73 0.31
CA SER A 59 5.60 6.62 1.45
C SER A 59 5.13 8.01 1.05
N LYS A 60 5.29 8.42 -0.22
CA LYS A 60 4.96 9.76 -0.69
C LYS A 60 4.32 9.78 -2.07
N VAL A 61 3.43 10.74 -2.29
CA VAL A 61 3.00 11.19 -3.62
C VAL A 61 3.86 12.40 -4.02
N GLN A 62 4.45 12.31 -5.21
CA GLN A 62 5.42 13.27 -5.73
C GLN A 62 4.93 13.88 -7.04
N GLY A 63 5.23 15.17 -7.23
CA GLY A 63 4.96 15.86 -8.49
C GLY A 63 3.48 15.92 -8.88
N PHE A 64 2.57 15.96 -7.90
CA PHE A 64 1.14 16.06 -8.15
C PHE A 64 0.84 17.29 -9.01
N THR A 65 0.20 17.08 -10.14
CA THR A 65 -0.05 18.12 -11.13
C THR A 65 -1.47 18.01 -11.67
N ALA A 66 -2.18 19.13 -11.70
CA ALA A 66 -3.48 19.26 -12.33
C ALA A 66 -3.40 20.15 -13.58
N SER A 67 -4.24 19.95 -14.59
CA SER A 67 -4.25 20.75 -15.82
C SER A 67 -5.65 20.92 -16.37
N TYR A 68 -5.92 22.08 -16.99
CA TYR A 68 -7.22 22.42 -17.58
C TYR A 68 -8.40 22.36 -16.59
N VAL A 69 -8.17 22.81 -15.35
CA VAL A 69 -9.19 22.76 -14.29
C VAL A 69 -10.11 23.99 -14.39
N PRO A 70 -11.42 23.83 -14.64
CA PRO A 70 -12.36 24.95 -14.66
C PRO A 70 -12.64 25.43 -13.23
N GLY A 71 -12.91 26.72 -13.09
CA GLY A 71 -13.37 27.32 -11.84
C GLY A 71 -14.29 28.51 -12.07
N GLU A 72 -14.67 29.15 -10.97
CA GLU A 72 -15.56 30.31 -10.95
C GLU A 72 -14.88 31.48 -10.23
N GLY A 73 -14.96 32.66 -10.83
CA GLY A 73 -14.53 33.91 -10.23
C GLY A 73 -15.58 34.47 -9.27
N PRO A 74 -15.25 35.56 -8.55
CA PRO A 74 -16.09 36.13 -7.49
C PRO A 74 -17.47 36.63 -7.95
N LEU A 75 -17.64 36.86 -9.25
CA LEU A 75 -18.90 37.29 -9.87
C LEU A 75 -19.61 36.16 -10.64
N GLY A 76 -19.16 34.91 -10.50
CA GLY A 76 -19.66 33.76 -11.26
C GLY A 76 -19.16 33.71 -12.71
N GLU A 77 -18.13 34.50 -13.04
CA GLU A 77 -17.46 34.43 -14.33
C GLU A 77 -16.60 33.16 -14.38
N GLY A 78 -16.73 32.34 -15.42
CA GLY A 78 -15.89 31.15 -15.57
C GLY A 78 -14.42 31.50 -15.72
N CYS A 79 -13.55 30.80 -15.00
CA CYS A 79 -12.10 30.89 -15.12
C CYS A 79 -11.51 29.49 -15.38
N LEU A 80 -10.27 29.45 -15.89
CA LEU A 80 -9.63 28.20 -16.28
C LEU A 80 -8.15 28.18 -15.90
N PHE A 81 -7.75 27.17 -15.14
CA PHE A 81 -6.36 26.88 -14.84
C PHE A 81 -5.75 26.07 -16.00
N GLN A 82 -5.26 26.75 -17.04
CA GLN A 82 -4.78 26.10 -18.28
C GLN A 82 -3.49 25.28 -18.10
N GLY A 83 -2.56 25.76 -17.26
CA GLY A 83 -1.23 25.17 -17.15
C GLY A 83 -1.18 23.95 -16.22
N PRO A 84 -0.03 23.24 -16.19
CA PRO A 84 0.27 22.32 -15.11
C PRO A 84 0.34 23.10 -13.81
N GLN A 85 -0.69 22.98 -12.99
CA GLN A 85 -0.67 23.42 -11.59
C GLN A 85 0.03 22.31 -10.82
N GLN A 86 1.32 22.48 -10.57
CA GLN A 86 2.12 21.54 -9.81
C GLN A 86 2.06 21.88 -8.32
N TYR A 87 1.74 20.89 -7.50
CA TYR A 87 1.84 20.99 -6.06
C TYR A 87 3.33 21.05 -5.65
N PRO A 88 3.77 22.02 -4.84
CA PRO A 88 5.20 22.32 -4.66
C PRO A 88 5.95 21.36 -3.74
N PHE A 89 5.25 20.46 -3.04
CA PHE A 89 5.84 19.56 -2.04
C PHE A 89 5.48 18.10 -2.34
N ASP A 90 6.22 17.18 -1.74
CA ASP A 90 5.78 15.79 -1.68
C ASP A 90 4.67 15.68 -0.61
N LEU A 91 3.66 14.87 -0.88
CA LEU A 91 2.56 14.57 0.06
C LEU A 91 2.85 13.23 0.72
N ASP A 92 2.93 13.21 2.04
CA ASP A 92 3.12 11.96 2.79
C ASP A 92 1.86 11.09 2.66
N ILE A 93 2.08 9.79 2.46
CA ILE A 93 1.03 8.77 2.48
C ILE A 93 0.90 8.27 3.92
N GLU A 94 -0.28 8.40 4.50
CA GLU A 94 -0.60 8.00 5.86
C GLU A 94 -0.86 6.48 5.97
N GLU A 95 -1.04 5.98 7.20
CA GLU A 95 -1.20 4.53 7.47
C GLU A 95 -2.46 3.92 6.84
N ASP A 96 -3.44 4.74 6.46
CA ASP A 96 -4.69 4.32 5.81
C ASP A 96 -4.65 4.46 4.28
N ASP A 97 -3.45 4.55 3.70
CA ASP A 97 -3.22 4.73 2.26
C ASP A 97 -3.87 6.04 1.73
N SER A 98 -3.97 7.06 2.58
CA SER A 98 -4.48 8.41 2.23
C SER A 98 -3.38 9.47 2.23
N PHE A 99 -3.62 10.62 1.62
CA PHE A 99 -2.70 11.76 1.60
C PHE A 99 -3.45 13.11 1.55
N GLY A 100 -2.81 14.18 2.04
CA GLY A 100 -3.37 15.54 2.13
C GLY A 100 -3.66 15.99 3.57
N PRO A 101 -4.41 17.08 3.79
CA PRO A 101 -4.82 18.09 2.81
C PRO A 101 -3.64 19.00 2.47
N GLY A 102 -3.45 19.34 1.19
CA GLY A 102 -2.31 20.13 0.70
C GLY A 102 -2.12 21.54 1.29
N LEU A 103 -2.23 22.59 0.48
CA LEU A 103 -2.08 24.00 0.88
C LEU A 103 -3.41 24.75 0.73
N ASP A 104 -3.57 25.89 1.40
CA ASP A 104 -4.82 26.68 1.37
C ASP A 104 -5.28 27.09 -0.05
N PHE A 105 -4.34 27.33 -0.98
CA PHE A 105 -4.63 27.72 -2.36
C PHE A 105 -4.55 26.55 -3.36
N PHE A 106 -4.04 25.40 -2.91
CA PHE A 106 -3.92 24.16 -3.67
C PHE A 106 -4.19 23.01 -2.71
N GLU A 107 -5.48 22.79 -2.46
CA GLU A 107 -5.95 21.76 -1.57
C GLU A 107 -6.11 20.48 -2.39
N VAL A 108 -5.30 19.47 -2.05
CA VAL A 108 -5.38 18.15 -2.64
C VAL A 108 -5.48 17.14 -1.53
N SER A 109 -6.41 16.20 -1.67
CA SER A 109 -6.50 15.01 -0.83
C SER A 109 -6.82 13.81 -1.71
N GLY A 110 -6.42 12.62 -1.27
CA GLY A 110 -6.77 11.39 -1.98
C GLY A 110 -6.43 10.14 -1.18
N SER A 111 -6.82 9.00 -1.74
CA SER A 111 -6.52 7.68 -1.19
C SER A 111 -6.40 6.63 -2.28
N PHE A 112 -5.69 5.54 -1.97
CA PHE A 112 -5.58 4.37 -2.83
C PHE A 112 -6.70 3.39 -2.48
N LEU A 113 -7.67 3.21 -3.37
CA LEU A 113 -8.82 2.30 -3.14
C LEU A 113 -8.52 0.84 -3.46
N SER A 114 -7.60 0.64 -4.40
CA SER A 114 -7.11 -0.68 -4.81
C SER A 114 -5.75 -0.54 -5.47
N GLU A 115 -5.05 -1.65 -5.65
CA GLU A 115 -3.77 -1.67 -6.35
C GLU A 115 -3.90 -0.99 -7.72
N GLY A 116 -3.11 0.07 -7.91
CA GLY A 116 -3.07 0.84 -9.15
C GLY A 116 -4.22 1.82 -9.40
N ASN A 117 -5.09 2.07 -8.42
CA ASN A 117 -6.17 3.06 -8.51
C ASN A 117 -6.10 4.04 -7.34
N ALA A 118 -6.29 5.33 -7.63
CA ALA A 118 -6.37 6.39 -6.63
C ALA A 118 -7.56 7.30 -6.95
N GLU A 119 -8.17 7.86 -5.91
CA GLU A 119 -9.19 8.89 -6.06
C GLU A 119 -9.04 9.96 -4.98
N GLY A 120 -9.72 11.09 -5.14
CA GLY A 120 -9.64 12.13 -4.15
C GLY A 120 -10.39 13.39 -4.54
N THR A 121 -10.01 14.48 -3.88
CA THR A 121 -10.53 15.82 -4.17
C THR A 121 -9.41 16.80 -4.46
N LEU A 122 -9.74 17.81 -5.26
CA LEU A 122 -8.84 18.89 -5.65
C LEU A 122 -9.61 20.21 -5.55
N ARG A 123 -8.98 21.22 -4.96
CA ARG A 123 -9.42 22.61 -5.03
C ARG A 123 -8.23 23.53 -5.29
N LEU A 124 -8.35 24.33 -6.34
CA LEU A 124 -7.41 25.40 -6.66
C LEU A 124 -8.11 26.72 -6.39
N ALA A 125 -7.59 27.49 -5.45
CA ALA A 125 -8.15 28.76 -5.02
C ALA A 125 -7.10 29.87 -5.16
N MET A 126 -7.25 30.69 -6.19
CA MET A 126 -6.51 31.94 -6.37
C MET A 126 -7.43 33.13 -6.09
N VAL A 127 -6.84 34.33 -5.96
CA VAL A 127 -7.54 35.57 -5.53
C VAL A 127 -8.87 35.80 -6.26
N ASP A 128 -8.90 35.56 -7.58
CA ASP A 128 -10.07 35.84 -8.42
C ASP A 128 -10.65 34.58 -9.09
N CYS A 129 -10.28 33.38 -8.65
CA CYS A 129 -10.69 32.12 -9.28
C CYS A 129 -10.62 30.94 -8.30
N ASP A 130 -11.75 30.29 -8.05
CA ASP A 130 -11.85 29.10 -7.19
C ASP A 130 -12.52 27.97 -7.98
N THR A 131 -11.90 26.78 -8.00
CA THR A 131 -12.49 25.61 -8.67
C THR A 131 -13.63 24.98 -7.88
N GLY A 132 -13.79 25.35 -6.60
CA GLY A 132 -14.50 24.54 -5.63
C GLY A 132 -13.77 23.22 -5.39
N VAL A 133 -14.41 22.32 -4.65
CA VAL A 133 -13.89 20.97 -4.39
C VAL A 133 -14.35 20.04 -5.51
N LEU A 134 -13.43 19.66 -6.38
CA LEU A 134 -13.67 18.77 -7.51
C LEU A 134 -13.15 17.36 -7.24
N PRO A 135 -13.95 16.31 -7.42
CA PRO A 135 -13.48 14.93 -7.33
C PRO A 135 -12.56 14.58 -8.50
N TRP A 136 -11.55 13.75 -8.27
CA TRP A 136 -10.68 13.21 -9.30
C TRP A 136 -10.45 11.71 -9.11
N THR A 137 -10.12 11.03 -10.20
CA THR A 137 -9.73 9.61 -10.20
C THR A 137 -8.49 9.43 -11.06
N ALA A 138 -7.58 8.54 -10.66
CA ALA A 138 -6.35 8.24 -11.39
C ALA A 138 -6.04 6.74 -11.36
N VAL A 139 -5.44 6.27 -12.44
CA VAL A 139 -5.00 4.88 -12.60
C VAL A 139 -3.52 4.84 -12.96
N VAL A 140 -2.85 3.74 -12.65
CA VAL A 140 -1.47 3.52 -13.09
C VAL A 140 -1.43 3.49 -14.61
N SER A 141 -0.76 4.47 -15.20
CA SER A 141 -0.64 4.64 -16.64
C SER A 141 0.60 3.94 -17.21
N SER A 142 1.61 3.72 -16.37
CA SER A 142 2.78 2.94 -16.72
C SER A 142 3.23 2.15 -15.50
N PRO A 143 3.39 0.83 -15.59
CA PRO A 143 4.07 0.10 -14.53
C PRO A 143 5.46 0.71 -14.37
N PRO A 144 6.02 0.76 -13.14
CA PRO A 144 7.38 1.21 -12.95
C PRO A 144 8.26 0.47 -13.95
N VAL A 145 8.92 1.21 -14.83
CA VAL A 145 9.90 0.65 -15.76
C VAL A 145 11.08 0.25 -14.89
N GLY A 146 10.94 -0.91 -14.25
CA GLY A 146 11.95 -1.55 -13.41
C GLY A 146 13.24 -1.46 -14.17
N GLY A 147 14.10 -0.56 -13.71
CA GLY A 147 15.28 -0.19 -14.44
C GLY A 147 16.08 -1.47 -14.57
N ILE A 148 16.41 -1.87 -15.79
CA ILE A 148 17.36 -2.96 -16.07
C ILE A 148 18.79 -2.61 -15.56
N ALA A 149 18.94 -1.51 -14.82
CA ALA A 149 20.10 -1.11 -14.03
C ALA A 149 19.93 -1.38 -12.51
N GLU A 150 18.76 -1.84 -12.06
CA GLU A 150 18.64 -2.55 -10.79
C GLU A 150 19.38 -3.88 -10.95
N LEU A 151 20.63 -3.90 -10.47
CA LEU A 151 21.23 -5.12 -9.95
C LEU A 151 20.16 -5.85 -9.14
N PRO A 152 20.09 -7.20 -9.17
CA PRO A 152 19.06 -7.96 -8.49
C PRO A 152 19.00 -7.55 -7.02
N ASP A 153 18.11 -6.61 -6.73
CA ASP A 153 17.82 -6.17 -5.40
C ASP A 153 16.97 -7.31 -4.85
N VAL A 154 17.60 -8.06 -3.96
CA VAL A 154 17.02 -9.15 -3.22
C VAL A 154 15.88 -8.53 -2.42
N SER A 155 14.68 -8.50 -3.02
CA SER A 155 13.45 -8.02 -2.39
C SER A 155 13.42 -8.46 -0.95
N ASP A 156 13.03 -7.58 -0.01
CA ASP A 156 12.90 -7.89 1.42
C ASP A 156 11.95 -9.08 1.74
N SER A 157 11.22 -9.58 0.73
CA SER A 157 10.56 -10.89 0.75
C SER A 157 11.53 -12.08 0.92
N SER A 158 12.76 -11.94 0.41
CA SER A 158 13.84 -12.88 0.62
C SER A 158 14.29 -12.92 2.09
N ALA A 159 14.32 -11.79 2.81
CA ALA A 159 14.66 -11.78 4.24
C ALA A 159 13.68 -12.62 5.05
N ARG A 160 12.38 -12.55 4.75
CA ARG A 160 11.37 -13.42 5.38
C ARG A 160 11.56 -14.89 5.01
N ASN A 161 11.91 -15.19 3.76
CA ASN A 161 12.25 -16.55 3.34
C ASN A 161 13.56 -17.07 3.98
N TYR A 162 14.56 -16.22 4.17
CA TYR A 162 15.81 -16.56 4.85
C TYR A 162 15.59 -16.80 6.33
N VAL A 163 14.73 -16.02 6.99
CA VAL A 163 14.33 -16.26 8.39
C VAL A 163 13.57 -17.58 8.51
N ALA A 164 12.65 -17.88 7.57
CA ALA A 164 11.94 -19.15 7.55
C ALA A 164 12.89 -20.35 7.32
N LEU A 165 13.82 -20.23 6.37
CA LEU A 165 14.85 -21.25 6.10
C LEU A 165 15.82 -21.43 7.28
N ALA A 166 16.27 -20.35 7.90
CA ALA A 166 17.12 -20.39 9.08
C ALA A 166 16.39 -21.04 10.27
N GLY A 167 15.11 -20.74 10.46
CA GLY A 167 14.25 -21.38 11.45
C GLY A 167 14.12 -22.89 11.22
N LEU A 168 13.89 -23.31 9.96
CA LEU A 168 13.82 -24.72 9.58
C LEU A 168 15.14 -25.46 9.81
N ALA A 169 16.26 -24.83 9.46
CA ALA A 169 17.60 -25.38 9.67
C ALA A 169 17.89 -25.57 11.17
N ALA A 170 17.57 -24.57 12.00
CA ALA A 170 17.74 -24.66 13.45
C ALA A 170 16.88 -25.80 14.05
N ALA A 171 15.62 -25.94 13.61
CA ALA A 171 14.74 -27.02 14.06
C ALA A 171 15.29 -28.42 13.70
N ALA A 172 15.80 -28.58 12.47
CA ALA A 172 16.41 -29.83 12.03
C ALA A 172 17.65 -30.21 12.87
N LEU A 173 18.48 -29.23 13.23
CA LEU A 173 19.68 -29.43 14.04
C LEU A 173 19.33 -29.89 15.47
N VAL A 174 18.28 -29.32 16.06
CA VAL A 174 17.74 -29.76 17.37
C VAL A 174 17.18 -31.19 17.30
N ALA A 175 16.48 -31.54 16.21
CA ALA A 175 15.95 -32.89 16.03
C ALA A 175 17.07 -33.95 15.86
N LEU A 176 18.14 -33.63 15.12
CA LEU A 176 19.26 -34.55 14.91
C LEU A 176 20.08 -34.78 16.19
N THR A 177 20.34 -33.72 16.95
CA THR A 177 21.10 -33.83 18.21
C THR A 177 20.35 -34.64 19.27
N THR A 178 19.04 -34.44 19.39
CA THR A 178 18.18 -35.23 20.29
C THR A 178 18.08 -36.70 19.85
N GLY A 179 17.92 -36.96 18.54
CA GLY A 179 17.93 -38.31 17.99
C GLY A 179 19.25 -39.06 18.22
N ALA A 180 20.38 -38.40 17.99
CA ALA A 180 21.72 -38.97 18.19
C ALA A 180 21.96 -39.38 19.66
N TRP A 181 21.52 -38.55 20.61
CA TRP A 181 21.61 -38.86 22.03
C TRP A 181 20.79 -40.11 22.39
N HIS A 182 19.56 -40.22 21.90
CA HIS A 182 18.72 -41.40 22.14
C HIS A 182 19.29 -42.69 21.53
N ALA A 183 19.86 -42.61 20.32
CA ALA A 183 20.51 -43.75 19.69
C ALA A 183 21.74 -44.23 20.47
N ARG A 184 22.57 -43.31 20.98
CA ARG A 184 23.74 -43.64 21.80
C ARG A 184 23.35 -44.35 23.10
N ARG A 185 22.27 -43.91 23.75
CA ARG A 185 21.80 -44.51 25.01
C ARG A 185 21.36 -45.97 24.86
N ARG A 186 20.81 -46.36 23.70
CA ARG A 186 20.40 -47.75 23.41
C ARG A 186 21.55 -48.71 23.13
N ARG A 187 22.76 -48.23 22.83
CA ARG A 187 23.93 -49.11 22.60
C ARG A 187 24.76 -49.40 23.85
N LEU A 188 24.53 -48.66 24.94
CA LEU A 188 25.29 -48.78 26.18
C LEU A 188 24.53 -49.53 27.29
N GLY A 189 23.29 -49.95 27.02
CA GLY A 189 22.50 -50.83 27.89
C GLY A 189 22.17 -52.10 27.14
#